data_AF-A0A936QZ82-F1
#
_entry.id   AF-A0A936QZ82-F1
#
_cell.length_a   1.000
_cell.length_b   1.000
_cell.length_c   1.000
_cell.angle_alpha   90.00
_cell.angle_beta   90.00
_cell.angle_gamma   90.00
#
_symmetry.space_group_name_H-M   'P 1'
#
loop_
_entity.id
_entity.type
_entity.pdbx_description
1 polymer ?
#
loop_
_entity_poly.entity_id
_entity_poly.type
_entity_poly.pdbx_seq_one_letter_code
_entity_poly.pdbx_strand_id
1 'polypeptide(L)'
;RVRLNVLEVQAEQAIDGVRSADAQHQQTVADAWSAAVADVSETIPDWHAVVSASKAPTTPTMDQAIMENENGPEIAYYLAKHPAEALRIYQLSPKAQEREIVRLESRISSIAPTTKTSAPAPIKPIPAAAKAVTSPADEYRQWEAEQNKKSRFGAPRR
;
A
#
# COMPACT_ATOMS: atom_id res chain seq x y z
N ARG A 1 32.83 -15.65 10.90
CA ARG A 1 32.76 -15.40 9.44
C ARG A 1 31.45 -15.91 8.82
N VAL A 2 31.02 -17.16 9.02
CA VAL A 2 29.78 -17.70 8.39
C VAL A 2 28.47 -16.98 8.82
N ARG A 3 28.31 -16.61 10.10
CA ARG A 3 27.08 -15.92 10.58
C ARG A 3 26.87 -14.52 10.00
N LEU A 4 27.93 -13.83 9.56
CA LEU A 4 27.83 -12.50 8.97
C LEU A 4 27.18 -12.56 7.58
N ASN A 5 27.55 -13.56 6.76
CA ASN A 5 26.99 -13.73 5.42
C ASN A 5 25.50 -14.13 5.44
N VAL A 6 25.05 -14.88 6.45
CA VAL A 6 23.63 -15.27 6.56
C VAL A 6 22.73 -14.07 6.88
N LEU A 7 23.21 -13.14 7.72
CA LEU A 7 22.46 -11.92 8.07
C LEU A 7 22.36 -10.96 6.88
N GLU A 8 23.41 -10.86 6.06
CA GLU A 8 23.43 -10.03 4.85
C GLU A 8 22.46 -10.54 3.78
N VAL A 9 22.47 -11.85 3.51
CA VAL A 9 21.52 -12.49 2.57
C VAL A 9 20.06 -12.35 3.05
N GLN A 10 19.81 -12.43 4.36
CA GLN A 10 18.47 -12.23 4.91
C GLN A 10 18.00 -10.77 4.78
N ALA A 11 18.91 -9.80 4.95
CA ALA A 11 18.60 -8.38 4.80
C ALA A 11 18.28 -8.02 3.34
N GLU A 12 19.04 -8.54 2.37
CA GLU A 12 18.78 -8.37 0.94
C GLU A 12 17.42 -8.96 0.53
N GLN A 13 17.12 -10.19 0.97
CA GLN A 13 15.82 -10.82 0.73
C GLN A 13 14.65 -10.03 1.32
N ALA A 14 14.82 -9.41 2.49
CA ALA A 14 13.80 -8.56 3.09
C ALA A 14 13.58 -7.26 2.29
N ILE A 15 14.64 -6.62 1.82
CA ILE A 15 14.56 -5.40 0.99
C ILE A 15 13.88 -5.70 -0.36
N ASP A 16 14.26 -6.80 -1.01
CA ASP A 16 13.64 -7.24 -2.26
C ASP A 16 12.15 -7.60 -2.06
N GLY A 17 11.82 -8.21 -0.92
CA GLY A 17 10.44 -8.47 -0.51
C GLY A 17 9.61 -7.19 -0.36
N VAL A 18 10.16 -6.15 0.29
CA VAL A 18 9.48 -4.85 0.43
C VAL A 18 9.29 -4.18 -0.94
N ARG A 19 10.36 -4.12 -1.75
CA ARG A 19 10.29 -3.51 -3.09
C ARG A 19 9.28 -4.19 -4.00
N SER A 20 9.20 -5.51 -3.96
CA SER A 20 8.24 -6.27 -4.77
C SER A 20 6.80 -6.07 -4.27
N ALA A 21 6.58 -5.95 -2.97
CA ALA A 21 5.27 -5.61 -2.40
C ALA A 21 4.83 -4.18 -2.78
N ASP A 22 5.73 -3.20 -2.70
CA ASP A 22 5.45 -1.81 -3.09
C ASP A 22 5.07 -1.72 -4.57
N ALA A 23 5.80 -2.41 -5.45
CA ALA A 23 5.50 -2.46 -6.88
C ALA A 23 4.13 -3.09 -7.17
N GLN A 24 3.78 -4.17 -6.47
CA GLN A 24 2.45 -4.79 -6.58
C GLN A 24 1.34 -3.85 -6.12
N HIS A 25 1.57 -3.13 -5.01
CA HIS A 25 0.60 -2.17 -4.50
C HIS A 25 0.38 -1.02 -5.51
N GLN A 26 1.46 -0.44 -6.03
CA GLN A 26 1.38 0.62 -7.04
C GLN A 26 0.65 0.16 -8.30
N GLN A 27 0.91 -1.06 -8.77
CA GLN A 27 0.19 -1.60 -9.92
C GLN A 27 -1.31 -1.74 -9.62
N THR A 28 -1.66 -2.23 -8.44
CA THR A 28 -3.07 -2.41 -8.05
C THR A 28 -3.82 -1.08 -7.98
N VAL A 29 -3.19 -0.03 -7.44
CA VAL A 29 -3.76 1.33 -7.40
C VAL A 29 -3.89 1.90 -8.81
N ALA A 30 -2.90 1.70 -9.69
CA ALA A 30 -2.96 2.17 -11.07
C ALA A 30 -4.06 1.47 -11.90
N ASP A 31 -4.24 0.17 -11.70
CA ASP A 31 -5.29 -0.62 -12.37
C ASP A 31 -6.68 -0.18 -11.87
N ALA A 32 -6.86 -0.03 -10.56
CA ALA A 32 -8.09 0.46 -9.95
C ALA A 32 -8.44 1.87 -10.44
N TRP A 33 -7.46 2.76 -10.48
CA TRP A 33 -7.60 4.12 -11.03
C TRP A 33 -8.06 4.09 -12.49
N SER A 34 -7.41 3.28 -13.33
CA SER A 34 -7.74 3.19 -14.76
C SER A 34 -9.17 2.69 -14.97
N ALA A 35 -9.61 1.72 -14.18
CA ALA A 35 -10.98 1.22 -14.20
C ALA A 35 -11.99 2.30 -13.76
N ALA A 36 -11.72 3.00 -12.66
CA ALA A 36 -12.60 4.07 -12.17
C ALA A 36 -12.72 5.23 -13.18
N VAL A 37 -11.62 5.61 -13.84
CA VAL A 37 -11.63 6.63 -14.90
C VAL A 37 -12.49 6.19 -16.09
N ALA A 38 -12.43 4.92 -16.48
CA ALA A 38 -13.27 4.40 -17.55
C ALA A 38 -14.76 4.52 -17.20
N ASP A 39 -15.15 4.10 -15.99
CA ASP A 39 -16.53 4.18 -15.50
C ASP A 39 -17.04 5.63 -15.44
N VAL A 40 -16.21 6.54 -14.91
CA VAL A 40 -16.57 7.97 -14.82
C VAL A 40 -16.68 8.61 -16.19
N SER A 41 -15.85 8.21 -17.15
CA SER A 41 -15.89 8.75 -18.52
C SER A 41 -17.19 8.40 -19.26
N GLU A 42 -17.91 7.34 -18.85
CA GLU A 42 -19.24 7.03 -19.39
C GLU A 42 -20.31 8.05 -18.93
N THR A 43 -20.15 8.59 -17.71
CA THR A 43 -21.12 9.51 -17.10
C THR A 43 -20.73 10.98 -17.22
N ILE A 44 -19.42 11.26 -17.33
CA ILE A 44 -18.82 12.58 -17.48
C ILE A 44 -18.00 12.58 -18.79
N PRO A 45 -18.63 12.82 -19.96
CA PRO A 45 -17.96 12.68 -21.26
C PRO A 45 -16.80 13.64 -21.49
N ASP A 46 -16.79 14.79 -20.80
CA ASP A 46 -15.72 15.79 -20.88
C ASP A 46 -14.60 15.56 -19.86
N TRP A 47 -14.64 14.46 -19.09
CA TRP A 47 -13.69 14.19 -17.99
C TRP A 47 -12.24 14.29 -18.45
N HIS A 48 -11.86 13.54 -19.49
CA HIS A 48 -10.49 13.53 -20.02
C HIS A 48 -10.05 14.91 -20.51
N ALA A 49 -10.94 15.64 -21.20
CA ALA A 49 -10.62 16.96 -21.73
C ALA A 49 -10.41 17.98 -20.60
N VAL A 50 -11.27 17.96 -19.58
CA VAL A 50 -11.19 18.88 -18.43
C VAL A 50 -9.97 18.59 -17.56
N VAL A 51 -9.74 17.33 -17.21
CA VAL A 51 -8.62 16.94 -16.35
C VAL A 51 -7.28 17.17 -17.06
N SER A 52 -7.15 16.82 -18.33
CA SER A 52 -5.89 17.01 -19.09
C SER A 52 -5.57 18.49 -19.37
N ALA A 53 -6.59 19.35 -19.53
CA ALA A 53 -6.40 20.78 -19.73
C ALA A 53 -6.23 21.57 -18.42
N SER A 54 -6.40 20.91 -17.27
CA SER A 54 -6.35 21.53 -15.95
C SER A 54 -5.00 22.19 -15.69
N LYS A 55 -5.04 23.39 -15.11
CA LYS A 55 -3.88 24.10 -14.55
C LYS A 55 -3.92 24.16 -13.03
N ALA A 56 -4.83 23.40 -12.42
CA ALA A 56 -4.95 23.32 -10.98
C ALA A 56 -3.65 22.75 -10.40
N PRO A 57 -3.01 23.40 -9.42
CA PRO A 57 -1.81 22.87 -8.80
C PRO A 57 -2.16 21.67 -7.93
N THR A 58 -1.38 20.59 -8.03
CA THR A 58 -1.45 19.42 -7.15
C THR A 58 -0.10 19.16 -6.52
N THR A 59 -0.12 18.45 -5.39
CA THR A 59 1.08 17.93 -4.72
C THR A 59 1.08 16.40 -4.85
N PRO A 60 2.24 15.74 -4.66
CA PRO A 60 2.28 14.27 -4.62
C PRO A 60 1.34 13.67 -3.56
N THR A 61 1.16 14.35 -2.42
CA THR A 61 0.23 13.92 -1.37
C THR A 61 -1.22 14.02 -1.81
N MET A 62 -1.59 15.09 -2.54
CA MET A 62 -2.94 15.20 -3.12
C MET A 62 -3.16 14.11 -4.16
N ASP A 63 -2.21 13.90 -5.07
CA ASP A 63 -2.31 12.90 -6.14
C ASP A 63 -2.49 11.50 -5.55
N GLN A 64 -1.69 11.13 -4.55
CA GLN A 64 -1.81 9.85 -3.86
C GLN A 64 -3.18 9.72 -3.18
N ALA A 65 -3.61 10.72 -2.41
CA ALA A 65 -4.89 10.70 -1.71
C ALA A 65 -6.08 10.60 -2.68
N ILE A 66 -5.98 11.17 -3.89
CA ILE A 66 -6.99 11.08 -4.94
C ILE A 66 -6.98 9.69 -5.59
N MET A 67 -5.80 9.14 -5.91
CA MET A 67 -5.68 7.83 -6.56
C MET A 67 -6.13 6.68 -5.66
N GLU A 68 -5.95 6.79 -4.35
CA GLU A 68 -6.38 5.79 -3.37
C GLU A 68 -7.85 5.94 -2.94
N ASN A 69 -8.54 7.01 -3.36
CA ASN A 69 -9.92 7.28 -2.99
C ASN A 69 -10.91 6.52 -3.90
N GLU A 70 -12.06 6.11 -3.34
CA GLU A 70 -13.10 5.43 -4.11
C GLU A 70 -13.69 6.30 -5.23
N ASN A 71 -13.84 7.61 -4.98
CA ASN A 71 -14.36 8.60 -5.95
C ASN A 71 -13.23 9.49 -6.50
N GLY A 72 -12.03 8.92 -6.63
CA GLY A 72 -10.83 9.62 -7.07
C GLY A 72 -11.02 10.42 -8.37
N PRO A 73 -11.52 9.82 -9.47
CA PRO A 73 -11.69 10.53 -10.73
C PRO A 73 -12.68 11.71 -10.64
N GLU A 74 -13.75 11.59 -9.86
CA GLU A 74 -14.70 12.68 -9.63
C GLU A 74 -14.07 13.83 -8.83
N ILE A 75 -13.24 13.51 -7.83
CA ILE A 75 -12.47 14.51 -7.09
C ILE A 75 -11.48 15.22 -8.02
N ALA A 76 -10.76 14.47 -8.86
CA ALA A 76 -9.83 15.03 -9.84
C ALA A 76 -10.54 15.99 -10.82
N TYR A 77 -11.70 15.58 -11.33
CA TYR A 77 -12.54 16.42 -12.19
C TYR A 77 -13.03 17.68 -11.46
N TYR A 78 -13.47 17.54 -10.21
CA TYR A 78 -13.88 18.68 -9.40
C TYR A 78 -12.74 19.68 -9.21
N LEU A 79 -11.55 19.23 -8.81
CA LEU A 79 -10.39 20.09 -8.62
C LEU A 79 -9.93 20.75 -9.92
N ALA A 80 -10.01 20.04 -11.05
CA ALA A 80 -9.72 20.59 -12.37
C ALA A 80 -10.63 21.77 -12.73
N LYS A 81 -11.92 21.70 -12.37
CA LYS A 81 -12.90 22.78 -12.59
C LYS A 81 -12.82 23.89 -11.55
N HIS A 82 -12.17 23.64 -10.42
CA HIS A 82 -12.06 24.57 -9.29
C HIS A 82 -10.59 24.82 -8.91
N PRO A 83 -9.79 25.44 -9.79
CA PRO A 83 -8.35 25.64 -9.55
C PRO A 83 -8.03 26.48 -8.31
N ALA A 84 -8.95 27.38 -7.90
CA ALA A 84 -8.81 28.14 -6.66
C ALA A 84 -8.91 27.25 -5.41
N GLU A 85 -9.78 26.24 -5.44
CA GLU A 85 -9.89 25.26 -4.35
C GLU A 85 -8.68 24.33 -4.32
N ALA A 86 -8.23 23.87 -5.49
CA ALA A 86 -6.98 23.11 -5.58
C ALA A 86 -5.79 23.89 -5.02
N LEU A 87 -5.65 25.18 -5.36
CA LEU A 87 -4.61 26.06 -4.80
C LEU A 87 -4.74 26.22 -3.28
N ARG A 88 -5.96 26.35 -2.76
CA ARG A 88 -6.18 26.42 -1.30
C ARG A 88 -5.69 25.15 -0.60
N ILE A 89 -6.01 23.99 -1.16
CA ILE A 89 -5.58 22.69 -0.61
C ILE A 89 -4.07 22.54 -0.73
N TYR A 90 -3.49 22.87 -1.89
CA TYR A 90 -2.06 22.83 -2.15
C TYR A 90 -1.23 23.56 -1.08
N GLN A 91 -1.74 24.66 -0.53
CA GLN A 91 -1.06 25.46 0.50
C GLN A 91 -1.12 24.86 1.91
N LEU A 92 -1.92 23.81 2.13
CA LEU A 92 -2.04 23.15 3.43
C LEU A 92 -0.84 22.23 3.70
N SER A 93 -0.67 21.80 4.96
CA SER A 93 0.29 20.74 5.29
C SER A 93 -0.15 19.40 4.69
N PRO A 94 0.77 18.45 4.41
CA PRO A 94 0.42 17.17 3.78
C PRO A 94 -0.76 16.44 4.46
N LYS A 95 -0.72 16.32 5.80
CA LYS A 95 -1.81 15.71 6.58
C LYS A 95 -3.14 16.47 6.47
N ALA A 96 -3.09 17.79 6.30
CA ALA A 96 -4.29 18.60 6.11
C ALA A 96 -4.82 18.49 4.68
N GLN A 97 -3.94 18.29 3.68
CA GLN A 97 -4.32 18.02 2.29
C GLN A 97 -5.15 16.73 2.21
N GLU A 98 -4.63 15.61 2.74
CA GLU A 98 -5.34 14.31 2.78
C GLU A 98 -6.74 14.46 3.40
N ARG A 99 -6.83 15.13 4.55
CA ARG A 99 -8.12 15.34 5.24
C ARG A 99 -9.09 16.15 4.38
N GLU A 100 -8.60 17.12 3.64
CA GLU A 100 -9.44 17.96 2.80
C GLU A 100 -9.94 17.20 1.57
N ILE A 101 -9.10 16.35 0.96
CA ILE A 101 -9.51 15.44 -0.12
C ILE A 101 -10.64 14.50 0.35
N VAL A 102 -10.49 13.88 1.52
CA VAL A 102 -11.55 13.04 2.13
C VAL A 102 -12.82 13.85 2.44
N ARG A 103 -12.70 15.12 2.83
CA ARG A 103 -13.87 15.98 3.02
C ARG A 103 -14.56 16.30 1.68
N LEU A 104 -13.79 16.53 0.63
CA LEU A 104 -14.33 16.75 -0.72
C LEU A 104 -15.10 15.54 -1.23
N GLU A 105 -14.57 14.34 -1.00
CA GLU A 105 -15.27 13.08 -1.31
C GLU A 105 -16.68 13.06 -0.71
N SER A 106 -16.80 13.32 0.60
CA SER A 106 -18.11 13.32 1.29
C SER A 106 -19.10 14.32 0.68
N ARG A 107 -18.60 15.45 0.16
CA ARG A 107 -19.43 16.45 -0.50
C ARG A 107 -19.87 16.01 -1.89
N ILE A 108 -18.97 15.37 -2.65
CA ILE A 108 -19.25 14.91 -4.02
C ILE A 108 -20.20 13.71 -4.00
N SER A 109 -20.00 12.74 -3.11
CA SER A 109 -20.88 11.57 -2.95
C SER A 109 -22.30 11.93 -2.54
N SER A 110 -22.50 13.11 -1.93
CA SER A 110 -23.84 13.60 -1.61
C SER A 110 -24.61 14.15 -2.82
N ILE A 111 -23.93 14.35 -3.96
CA ILE A 111 -24.45 15.05 -5.15
C ILE A 111 -24.61 14.12 -6.36
N ALA A 112 -23.77 13.08 -6.51
CA ALA A 112 -23.82 12.14 -7.64
C ALA A 112 -24.10 10.69 -7.17
N PRO A 113 -24.90 9.90 -7.91
CA PRO A 113 -25.04 8.48 -7.64
C PRO A 113 -23.68 7.80 -7.85
N THR A 114 -23.13 7.25 -6.78
CA THR A 114 -21.81 6.61 -6.73
C THR A 114 -21.70 5.53 -7.81
N THR A 115 -20.79 5.73 -8.77
CA THR A 115 -20.27 4.65 -9.63
C THR A 115 -19.61 3.59 -8.73
N LYS A 116 -19.65 2.34 -9.17
CA LYS A 116 -19.31 1.20 -8.32
C LYS A 116 -17.84 1.25 -7.92
N THR A 117 -17.58 0.96 -6.64
CA THR A 117 -16.24 0.91 -6.04
C THR A 117 -15.33 -0.07 -6.80
N SER A 118 -14.28 0.45 -7.44
CA SER A 118 -13.14 -0.35 -7.92
C SER A 118 -12.14 -0.55 -6.78
N ALA A 119 -12.65 -0.97 -5.61
CA ALA A 119 -11.83 -1.22 -4.44
C ALA A 119 -10.76 -2.26 -4.83
N PRO A 120 -9.46 -1.94 -4.64
CA PRO A 120 -8.39 -2.88 -4.95
C PRO A 120 -8.66 -4.19 -4.21
N ALA A 121 -8.48 -5.31 -4.91
CA ALA A 121 -8.81 -6.63 -4.37
C ALA A 121 -8.24 -6.77 -2.95
N PRO A 122 -8.99 -7.36 -2.00
CA PRO A 122 -8.51 -7.57 -0.64
C PRO A 122 -7.13 -8.18 -0.72
N ILE A 123 -6.17 -7.63 0.05
CA ILE A 123 -4.85 -8.24 0.23
C ILE A 123 -5.12 -9.72 0.47
N LYS A 124 -4.65 -10.61 -0.44
CA LYS A 124 -4.85 -12.05 -0.24
C LYS A 124 -4.36 -12.33 1.18
N PRO A 125 -5.20 -12.88 2.08
CA PRO A 125 -4.72 -13.20 3.42
C PRO A 125 -3.46 -14.01 3.21
N ILE A 126 -2.34 -13.54 3.80
CA ILE A 126 -1.09 -14.28 3.81
C ILE A 126 -1.51 -15.69 4.21
N PRO A 127 -1.36 -16.71 3.34
CA PRO A 127 -1.73 -18.05 3.74
C PRO A 127 -0.96 -18.29 5.02
N ALA A 128 -1.68 -18.59 6.10
CA ALA A 128 -1.08 -19.02 7.33
C ALA A 128 -0.37 -20.35 7.07
N ALA A 129 0.77 -20.30 6.38
CA ALA A 129 1.83 -21.24 6.58
C ALA A 129 2.38 -20.91 7.97
N ALA A 130 1.60 -21.27 8.99
CA ALA A 130 2.13 -21.58 10.30
C ALA A 130 3.00 -22.84 10.12
N LYS A 131 4.14 -22.70 9.44
CA LYS A 131 5.32 -23.38 9.93
C LYS A 131 5.64 -22.59 11.18
N ALA A 132 5.38 -23.21 12.33
CA ALA A 132 5.76 -22.69 13.62
C ALA A 132 7.14 -22.05 13.47
N VAL A 133 7.20 -20.72 13.58
CA VAL A 133 8.46 -20.04 13.79
C VAL A 133 8.95 -20.64 15.09
N THR A 134 9.94 -21.52 15.02
CA THR A 134 10.66 -21.94 16.22
C THR A 134 11.11 -20.65 16.87
N SER A 135 10.54 -20.35 18.03
CA SER A 135 10.99 -19.20 18.79
C SER A 135 12.49 -19.38 19.03
N PRO A 136 13.29 -18.31 19.09
CA PRO A 136 14.69 -18.43 19.53
C PRO A 136 14.85 -19.22 20.84
N ALA A 137 13.81 -19.24 21.69
CA ALA A 137 13.74 -20.08 22.88
C ALA A 137 13.53 -21.59 22.58
N ASP A 138 12.81 -21.95 21.53
CA ASP A 138 12.61 -23.34 21.09
C ASP A 138 13.88 -23.90 20.44
N GLU A 139 14.59 -23.09 19.66
CA GLU A 139 15.89 -23.45 19.10
C GLU A 139 16.92 -23.67 20.21
N TYR A 140 16.92 -22.83 21.24
CA TYR A 140 17.81 -22.97 22.39
C TYR A 140 17.54 -24.25 23.20
N ARG A 141 16.25 -24.59 23.41
CA ARG A 141 15.85 -25.85 24.09
C ARG A 141 16.23 -27.09 23.31
N GLN A 142 16.13 -27.05 21.98
CA GLN A 142 16.55 -28.15 21.10
C GLN A 142 18.07 -28.33 21.10
N TRP A 143 18.82 -27.22 21.12
CA TRP A 143 20.28 -27.22 21.24
C TRP A 143 20.74 -27.81 22.59
N GLU A 144 20.12 -27.43 23.71
CA GLU A 144 20.43 -27.98 25.04
C GLU A 144 20.15 -29.48 25.13
N ALA A 145 19.03 -29.94 24.56
CA ALA A 145 18.66 -31.34 24.52
C ALA A 145 19.67 -32.18 23.71
N GLU A 146 20.16 -31.65 22.59
CA GLU A 146 21.23 -32.31 21.81
C GLU A 146 22.56 -32.37 22.53
N GLN A 147 22.94 -31.30 23.25
CA GLN A 147 24.16 -31.30 24.07
C GLN A 147 24.06 -32.33 25.20
N ASN A 148 22.94 -32.39 25.92
CA ASN A 148 22.72 -33.35 27.01
C ASN A 148 22.71 -34.80 26.50
N LYS A 149 22.16 -35.04 25.30
CA LYS A 149 22.19 -36.36 24.64
C LYS A 149 23.59 -36.77 24.19
N LYS A 150 24.40 -35.82 23.70
CA LYS A 150 25.82 -36.03 23.36
C LYS A 150 26.68 -36.26 24.61
N SER A 151 26.41 -35.57 25.72
CA SER A 151 27.09 -35.77 27.00
C SER A 151 26.75 -37.10 27.68
N ARG A 152 25.59 -37.72 27.37
CA ARG A 152 25.21 -39.06 27.86
C ARG A 152 25.82 -40.23 27.08
N PHE A 153 26.42 -40.00 25.91
CA PHE A 153 26.99 -41.06 25.06
C PHE A 153 28.51 -40.95 24.86
N GLY A 154 29.19 -40.22 25.76
CA GLY A 154 30.63 -40.01 25.74
C GLY A 154 31.30 -40.31 27.08
N ALA A 155 31.28 -41.57 27.52
CA ALA A 155 32.34 -42.14 28.36
C ALA A 155 32.29 -43.68 28.35
N PRO A 156 33.29 -44.38 27.78
CA PRO A 156 33.56 -45.76 28.14
C PRO A 156 34.81 -45.89 29.03
N ARG A 157 34.64 -46.78 30.02
CA ARG A 157 35.63 -47.59 30.78
C ARG A 157 36.19 -47.03 32.11
N ARG A 158 35.72 -47.62 33.20
CA ARG A 158 36.52 -48.65 33.89
C ARG A 158 35.71 -49.94 33.98
#